data_AF-A0A2P2K818-F1
#
_entry.id   AF-A0A2P2K818-F1
#
_cell.length_a   1.000
_cell.length_b   1.000
_cell.length_c   1.000
_cell.angle_alpha   90.00
_cell.angle_beta   90.00
_cell.angle_gamma   90.00
#
_symmetry.space_group_name_H-M   'P 1'
#
loop_
_entity.id
_entity.type
_entity.pdbx_description
1 polymer ?
#
loop_
_entity_poly.entity_id
_entity_poly.type
_entity_poly.pdbx_seq_one_letter_code
_entity_poly.pdbx_strand_id
1 'polypeptide(L)'
;MVRFKNRYMVMEGFLDPNRDLMEDDPIVLTQFNVSKAIKDSILVNFGECGLASSLGSLQVKYVNPITKLCIIRASREEYQKVWSAITMVRSISNCPVLFNLLDLSGESVKTLIAY
;
A
#
# COMPACT_ATOMS: atom_id res chain seq x y z
N MET A 1 4.56 -6.91 29.89
CA MET A 1 3.64 -6.16 29.01
C MET A 1 4.12 -6.36 27.58
N VAL A 2 3.36 -7.05 26.72
CA VAL A 2 3.81 -7.41 25.36
C VAL A 2 3.43 -6.28 24.40
N ARG A 3 4.41 -5.66 23.74
CA ARG A 3 4.16 -4.54 22.81
C ARG A 3 3.82 -5.08 21.43
N PHE A 4 2.68 -4.64 20.87
CA PHE A 4 2.33 -4.94 19.49
C PHE A 4 3.32 -4.26 18.54
N LYS A 5 4.01 -5.05 17.70
CA LYS A 5 5.04 -4.56 16.78
C LYS A 5 4.46 -4.42 15.37
N ASN A 6 4.70 -3.27 14.75
CA ASN A 6 4.31 -3.00 13.37
C ASN A 6 5.54 -3.04 12.45
N ARG A 7 5.28 -3.19 11.15
CA ARG A 7 6.23 -2.92 10.09
C ARG A 7 5.66 -1.87 9.15
N TYR A 8 6.56 -1.13 8.53
CA TYR A 8 6.26 -0.10 7.56
C TYR A 8 6.94 -0.43 6.25
N MET A 9 6.16 -0.42 5.19
CA MET A 9 6.60 -0.67 3.83
C MET A 9 6.55 0.64 3.07
N VAL A 10 7.66 1.04 2.48
CA VAL A 10 7.74 2.14 1.52
C VAL A 10 7.57 1.54 0.14
N MET A 11 6.48 1.88 -0.52
CA MET A 11 6.13 1.38 -1.85
C MET A 11 6.12 2.53 -2.85
N GLU A 12 6.62 2.27 -4.03
CA GLU A 12 6.54 3.15 -5.19
C GLU A 12 5.50 2.60 -6.16
N GLY A 13 4.54 3.43 -6.58
CA GLY A 13 3.53 3.07 -7.56
C GLY A 13 3.91 3.55 -8.96
N PHE A 14 4.23 2.64 -9.88
CA PHE A 14 4.34 2.97 -11.29
C PHE A 14 2.94 2.98 -11.92
N LEU A 15 2.53 4.14 -12.42
CA LEU A 15 1.39 4.27 -13.32
C LEU A 15 1.93 4.18 -14.74
N ASP A 16 1.33 3.31 -15.57
CA ASP A 16 1.75 3.12 -16.95
C ASP A 16 1.67 4.44 -17.73
N PRO A 17 2.78 4.93 -18.31
CA PRO A 17 2.80 6.18 -19.07
C PRO A 17 2.10 6.08 -20.43
N ASN A 18 1.76 4.87 -20.91
CA ASN A 18 1.12 4.67 -22.21
C ASN A 18 -0.37 5.01 -22.25
N ARG A 19 -0.98 5.34 -21.11
CA ARG A 19 -2.21 6.14 -21.14
C ARG A 19 -1.78 7.57 -21.30
N ASP A 20 -2.00 8.11 -22.50
CA ASP A 20 -2.10 9.56 -22.71
C ASP A 20 -2.88 10.12 -21.52
N LEU A 21 -2.16 10.86 -20.68
CA LEU A 21 -2.72 11.60 -19.57
C LEU A 21 -3.59 12.67 -20.22
N MET A 22 -4.83 12.30 -20.57
CA MET A 22 -5.89 13.27 -20.86
C MET A 22 -5.84 14.26 -19.71
N GLU A 23 -5.60 15.53 -20.06
CA GLU A 23 -5.07 16.59 -19.21
C GLU A 23 -5.93 16.95 -17.97
N ASP A 24 -6.92 16.15 -17.57
CA ASP A 24 -7.89 16.53 -16.54
C ASP A 24 -8.45 15.41 -15.65
N ASP A 25 -7.82 14.25 -15.57
CA ASP A 25 -8.13 13.29 -14.50
C ASP A 25 -6.86 12.95 -13.71
N PRO A 26 -6.52 13.73 -12.66
CA PRO A 26 -5.57 13.26 -11.70
C PRO A 26 -6.24 12.06 -11.05
N ILE A 27 -5.85 10.83 -11.40
CA ILE A 27 -6.09 9.70 -10.51
C ILE A 27 -5.38 10.06 -9.24
N VAL A 28 -6.13 10.65 -8.31
CA VAL A 28 -5.59 11.10 -7.05
C VAL A 28 -5.23 9.81 -6.35
N LEU A 29 -3.93 9.52 -6.31
CA LEU A 29 -3.35 8.49 -5.48
C LEU A 29 -3.64 8.93 -4.03
N THR A 30 -4.86 8.63 -3.59
CA THR A 30 -5.34 8.97 -2.25
C THR A 30 -5.04 7.81 -1.34
N GLN A 31 -4.88 8.12 -0.06
CA GLN A 31 -4.79 7.10 0.98
C GLN A 31 -6.00 6.15 0.93
N PHE A 32 -7.18 6.68 0.61
CA PHE A 32 -8.40 5.89 0.47
C PHE A 32 -8.31 4.88 -0.67
N ASN A 33 -8.02 5.33 -1.90
CA ASN A 33 -7.97 4.47 -3.08
C ASN A 33 -6.92 3.37 -2.93
N VAL A 34 -5.72 3.71 -2.44
CA VAL A 34 -4.66 2.74 -2.17
C VAL A 34 -5.10 1.75 -1.09
N SER A 35 -5.68 2.23 0.01
CA SER A 35 -6.13 1.34 1.08
C SER A 35 -7.23 0.38 0.63
N LYS A 36 -8.15 0.85 -0.22
CA LYS A 36 -9.23 0.05 -0.78
C LYS A 36 -8.69 -1.03 -1.70
N ALA A 37 -7.83 -0.66 -2.66
CA ALA A 37 -7.24 -1.62 -3.59
C ALA A 37 -6.44 -2.72 -2.89
N ILE A 38 -5.69 -2.38 -1.83
CA ILE A 38 -4.97 -3.37 -1.03
C ILE A 38 -5.94 -4.30 -0.30
N LYS A 39 -7.00 -3.77 0.33
CA LYS A 39 -8.01 -4.60 1.01
C LYS A 39 -8.73 -5.52 0.05
N ASP A 40 -9.13 -5.02 -1.11
CA ASP A 40 -9.78 -5.80 -2.17
C ASP A 40 -8.84 -6.91 -2.66
N SER A 41 -7.55 -6.61 -2.86
CA SER A 41 -6.55 -7.62 -3.22
C SER A 41 -6.35 -8.67 -2.11
N ILE A 42 -6.31 -8.27 -0.84
CA ILE A 42 -6.22 -9.22 0.27
C ILE A 42 -7.45 -10.14 0.28
N LEU A 43 -8.64 -9.58 0.10
CA LEU A 43 -9.88 -10.33 0.08
C LEU A 43 -9.90 -11.37 -1.04
N VAL A 44 -9.51 -10.98 -2.25
CA VAL A 44 -9.48 -11.88 -3.43
C VAL A 44 -8.45 -13.00 -3.24
N ASN A 45 -7.27 -12.71 -2.70
CA ASN A 45 -6.17 -13.67 -2.64
C ASN A 45 -6.13 -14.52 -1.36
N PHE A 46 -6.61 -13.99 -0.24
CA PHE A 46 -6.53 -14.61 1.09
C PHE A 46 -7.89 -14.79 1.79
N GLY A 47 -8.99 -14.35 1.16
CA GLY A 47 -10.34 -14.46 1.69
C GLY A 47 -10.63 -13.55 2.89
N GLU A 48 -11.82 -13.73 3.46
CA GLU A 48 -12.32 -12.93 4.60
C GLU A 48 -11.44 -13.07 5.84
N CYS A 49 -10.91 -14.27 6.11
CA CYS A 49 -10.00 -14.51 7.24
C CYS A 49 -8.68 -13.74 7.06
N GLY A 50 -8.13 -13.71 5.84
CA GLY A 50 -6.95 -12.93 5.51
C GLY A 50 -7.16 -11.43 5.69
N LEU A 51 -8.32 -10.93 5.25
CA LEU A 51 -8.69 -9.53 5.39
C LEU A 51 -8.90 -9.14 6.86
N ALA A 52 -9.66 -9.92 7.62
CA ALA A 52 -9.99 -9.66 9.02
C ALA A 52 -8.74 -9.60 9.92
N SER A 53 -7.80 -10.52 9.69
CA SER A 53 -6.55 -10.58 10.44
C SER A 53 -5.64 -9.36 10.18
N SER A 54 -5.64 -8.83 8.95
CA SER A 54 -4.79 -7.69 8.58
C SER A 54 -5.42 -6.34 8.91
N LEU A 55 -6.75 -6.24 8.95
CA LEU A 55 -7.53 -5.02 9.14
C LEU A 55 -7.13 -4.20 10.38
N GLY A 56 -6.79 -4.86 11.49
CA GLY A 56 -6.45 -4.17 12.75
C GLY A 56 -5.16 -3.36 12.70
N SER A 57 -4.24 -3.68 11.79
CA SER A 57 -2.92 -3.02 11.69
C SER A 57 -2.64 -2.38 10.34
N LEU A 58 -3.39 -2.77 9.31
CA LEU A 58 -3.26 -2.26 7.95
C LEU A 58 -3.72 -0.80 7.89
N GLN A 59 -2.77 0.11 7.67
CA GLN A 59 -3.08 1.52 7.48
C GLN A 59 -2.11 2.16 6.49
N VAL A 60 -2.65 2.79 5.46
CA VAL A 60 -1.87 3.69 4.60
C VAL A 60 -1.63 4.98 5.39
N LYS A 61 -0.36 5.29 5.66
CA LYS A 61 0.05 6.42 6.50
C LYS A 61 0.38 7.66 5.70
N TYR A 62 0.92 7.47 4.51
CA TYR A 62 1.37 8.54 3.65
C TYR A 62 1.19 8.12 2.21
N VAL A 63 0.74 9.05 1.36
CA VAL A 63 0.75 8.91 -0.08
C VAL A 63 1.14 10.26 -0.65
N ASN A 64 2.13 10.25 -1.54
CA ASN A 64 2.51 11.41 -2.34
C ASN A 64 2.11 11.13 -3.80
N PRO A 65 1.14 11.86 -4.36
CA PRO A 65 0.72 11.66 -5.75
C PRO A 65 1.78 12.14 -6.76
N ILE A 66 2.67 13.05 -6.38
CA ILE A 66 3.71 13.61 -7.25
C ILE A 66 4.86 12.60 -7.40
N THR A 67 5.40 12.12 -6.28
CA THR A 67 6.50 11.14 -6.27
C THR A 67 6.01 9.69 -6.38
N LYS A 68 4.69 9.47 -6.33
CA LYS A 68 4.03 8.16 -6.35
C LYS A 68 4.45 7.23 -5.21
N LEU A 69 4.97 7.81 -4.11
CA LEU A 69 5.41 7.08 -2.93
C LEU A 69 4.25 6.87 -1.94
N CYS A 70 4.20 5.66 -1.37
CA CYS A 70 3.19 5.25 -0.40
C CYS A 70 3.89 4.62 0.81
N ILE A 71 3.47 4.98 2.02
CA ILE A 71 3.94 4.32 3.24
C ILE A 71 2.77 3.54 3.85
N ILE A 72 2.94 2.23 3.96
CA ILE A 72 1.90 1.31 4.42
C ILE A 72 2.36 0.65 5.71
N ARG A 73 1.54 0.76 6.75
CA ARG A 73 1.72 0.05 8.01
C ARG A 73 1.03 -1.30 7.93
N ALA A 74 1.69 -2.34 8.44
CA ALA A 74 1.12 -3.66 8.68
C ALA A 74 1.60 -4.23 10.03
N SER A 75 0.96 -5.30 10.51
CA SER A 75 1.46 -6.01 11.70
C SER A 75 2.75 -6.76 11.36
N ARG A 76 3.62 -6.97 12.35
CA ARG A 76 4.85 -7.77 12.15
C ARG A 76 4.57 -9.22 11.74
N GLU A 77 3.42 -9.76 12.14
CA GLU A 77 3.05 -11.15 11.86
C GLU A 77 2.46 -11.30 10.46
N GLU A 78 1.77 -10.27 9.95
CA GLU A 78 1.02 -10.36 8.71
C GLU A 78 1.60 -9.54 7.54
N TYR A 79 2.70 -8.82 7.74
CA TYR A 79 3.26 -7.96 6.70
C TYR A 79 3.55 -8.70 5.39
N GLN A 80 3.95 -9.98 5.44
CA GLN A 80 4.19 -10.78 4.24
C GLN A 80 2.91 -11.00 3.43
N LYS A 81 1.79 -11.28 4.10
CA LYS A 81 0.47 -11.44 3.47
C LYS A 81 0.05 -10.14 2.79
N VAL A 82 0.18 -9.03 3.51
CA VAL A 82 -0.13 -7.69 2.98
C VAL A 82 0.79 -7.36 1.80
N TRP A 83 2.09 -7.63 1.89
CA TRP A 83 3.04 -7.38 0.82
C TRP A 83 2.73 -8.19 -0.43
N SER A 84 2.47 -9.50 -0.28
CA SER A 84 2.05 -10.35 -1.39
C SER A 84 0.78 -9.82 -2.06
N ALA A 85 -0.22 -9.41 -1.28
CA ALA A 85 -1.43 -8.80 -1.82
C ALA A 85 -1.14 -7.51 -2.60
N ILE A 86 -0.24 -6.66 -2.11
CA ILE A 86 0.15 -5.42 -2.81
C ILE A 86 0.78 -5.72 -4.17
N THR A 87 1.67 -6.72 -4.27
CA THR A 87 2.30 -7.10 -5.55
C THR A 87 1.30 -7.63 -6.59
N MET A 88 0.13 -8.10 -6.13
CA MET A 88 -0.95 -8.59 -7.00
C MET A 88 -1.95 -7.49 -7.39
N VAL A 89 -1.83 -6.27 -6.86
CA VAL A 89 -2.67 -5.14 -7.28
C VAL A 89 -2.28 -4.75 -8.70
N ARG A 90 -3.19 -4.98 -9.65
CA ARG A 90 -2.98 -4.62 -11.07
C ARG A 90 -3.55 -3.28 -11.45
N SER A 91 -4.57 -2.81 -10.72
CA SER A 91 -5.22 -1.54 -11.02
C SER A 91 -5.78 -0.85 -9.79
N ILE A 92 -5.76 0.48 -9.81
CA ILE A 92 -6.42 1.35 -8.83
C ILE A 92 -7.34 2.28 -9.61
N SER A 93 -8.62 2.32 -9.24
CA SER A 93 -9.61 3.20 -9.87
C SER A 93 -9.56 3.14 -11.40
N ASN A 94 -9.56 1.92 -11.95
CA ASN A 94 -9.50 1.64 -13.38
C ASN A 94 -8.18 2.01 -14.09
N CYS A 95 -7.11 2.27 -13.35
CA CYS A 95 -5.79 2.61 -13.91
C CYS A 95 -4.75 1.55 -13.57
N PRO A 96 -4.00 1.05 -14.56
CA PRO A 96 -2.99 0.03 -14.32
C PRO A 96 -1.89 0.59 -13.42
N VAL A 97 -1.58 -0.13 -12.35
CA VAL A 97 -0.52 0.23 -11.41
C VAL A 97 0.37 -0.98 -11.16
N LEU A 98 1.66 -0.71 -10.97
CA LEU A 98 2.63 -1.68 -10.46
C LEU A 98 3.24 -1.10 -9.19
N PHE A 99 3.26 -1.89 -8.12
CA PHE A 99 3.92 -1.48 -6.87
C PHE A 99 5.31 -2.11 -6.75
N ASN A 100 6.31 -1.27 -6.52
CA ASN A 100 7.66 -1.67 -6.17
C ASN A 100 7.92 -1.42 -4.68
N LEU A 101 8.56 -2.37 -3.99
CA LEU A 101 8.95 -2.21 -2.60
C LEU A 101 10.33 -1.56 -2.55
N LEU A 102 10.42 -0.35 -1.98
CA LEU A 102 11.68 0.35 -1.80
C LEU A 102 12.34 0.01 -0.47
N ASP A 103 11.56 -0.04 0.61
CA ASP A 103 12.08 -0.31 1.95
C ASP A 103 11.05 -1.00 2.86
N LEU A 104 11.55 -1.83 3.78
CA LEU A 104 10.79 -2.51 4.81
C LEU A 104 11.44 -2.26 6.17
N SER A 105 10.86 -1.35 6.95
CA SER A 105 11.39 -0.99 8.26
C SER A 105 10.45 -1.41 9.41
N GLY A 106 11.06 -1.76 10.54
CA GLY A 106 10.35 -1.96 11.81
C GLY A 106 10.23 -0.68 12.65
N GLU A 107 10.87 0.40 12.21
CA GLU A 107 10.90 1.68 12.91
C GLU A 107 9.70 2.55 12.58
N SER A 108 9.47 3.60 13.36
CA SER A 108 8.31 4.47 13.16
C SER A 108 8.39 5.22 11.82
N VAL A 109 7.24 5.59 11.27
CA VAL A 109 7.14 6.42 10.04
C VAL A 109 8.03 7.68 10.09
N LYS A 110 8.22 8.26 11.29
CA LYS A 110 9.09 9.42 11.48
C LYS A 110 10.53 9.17 11.05
N THR A 111 11.05 7.95 11.24
CA THR A 111 12.39 7.60 10.77
C THR A 111 12.42 7.53 9.24
N LEU A 112 11.36 6.99 8.61
CA LEU A 112 11.29 6.82 7.17
C LEU A 112 11.12 8.12 6.37
N ILE A 113 10.53 9.17 6.97
CA ILE A 113 10.37 10.50 6.33
C ILE A 113 11.58 11.41 6.62
N ALA A 114 12.44 11.03 7.58
CA ALA A 114 13.61 11.81 7.97
C ALA A 114 14.90 11.45 7.19
N TYR A 115 14.84 10.44 6.33
CA TYR A 115 15.85 10.13 5.32
C TYR A 115 15.38 10.61 3.95
#